data_AF-A0A9D2NPI2-F1
#
_entry.id   AF-A0A9D2NPI2-F1
#
_cell.length_a   1.000
_cell.length_b   1.000
_cell.length_c   1.000
_cell.angle_alpha   90.00
_cell.angle_beta   90.00
_cell.angle_gamma   90.00
#
_symmetry.space_group_name_H-M   'P 1'
#
loop_
_entity.id
_entity.type
_entity.pdbx_description
1 polymer ?
#
loop_
_entity_poly.entity_id
_entity_poly.type
_entity_poly.pdbx_seq_one_letter_code
_entity_poly.pdbx_strand_id
1 'polypeptide(L)'
;MEAWNDRPKERKHCMMIKPTKRKEEIIDKIYDITKTYPELFEQYYNTDSMELDVDNVPQKLKKTAIEYNKLHRELLSLPKASIFKA
;
A
#
# COMPACT_ATOMS: atom_id res chain seq x y z
N MET A 1 35.60 -19.27 -42.13
CA MET A 1 35.78 -18.69 -40.77
C MET A 1 35.15 -17.31 -40.84
N GLU A 2 33.83 -17.23 -40.62
CA GLU A 2 33.08 -15.98 -40.70
C GLU A 2 32.21 -15.89 -39.46
N ALA A 3 32.40 -14.79 -38.74
CA ALA A 3 31.70 -14.44 -37.53
C ALA A 3 30.43 -13.66 -37.87
N TRP A 4 29.54 -13.57 -36.87
CA TRP A 4 28.40 -12.65 -36.77
C TRP A 4 27.13 -13.04 -37.52
N ASN A 5 26.14 -13.53 -36.77
CA ASN A 5 24.95 -12.74 -36.48
C ASN A 5 24.17 -13.40 -35.33
N ASP A 6 24.70 -13.16 -34.13
CA ASP A 6 24.00 -13.34 -32.87
C ASP A 6 22.77 -12.43 -32.93
N ARG A 7 21.60 -13.01 -33.19
CA ARG A 7 20.32 -12.30 -33.17
C ARG A 7 20.15 -11.77 -31.74
N PRO A 8 20.09 -10.45 -31.49
CA PRO A 8 19.68 -9.98 -30.19
C PRO A 8 18.23 -10.39 -30.03
N LYS A 9 18.01 -11.47 -29.28
CA LYS A 9 16.69 -11.86 -28.80
C LYS A 9 16.23 -10.66 -27.99
N GLU A 10 15.40 -9.82 -28.61
CA GLU A 10 14.80 -8.63 -28.00
C GLU A 10 14.26 -9.05 -26.65
N ARG A 11 15.07 -8.81 -25.61
CA ARG A 11 14.58 -8.74 -24.26
C ARG A 11 13.72 -7.50 -24.30
N LYS A 12 12.43 -7.70 -24.56
CA LYS A 12 11.38 -6.75 -24.21
C LYS A 12 11.59 -6.49 -22.73
N HIS A 13 12.40 -5.47 -22.45
CA HIS A 13 12.57 -4.90 -21.14
C HIS A 13 11.23 -4.22 -20.93
N CYS A 14 10.24 -4.99 -20.48
CA CYS A 14 9.05 -4.45 -19.87
C CYS A 14 9.58 -3.58 -18.74
N MET A 15 9.65 -2.27 -19.00
CA MET A 15 9.64 -1.24 -17.98
C MET A 15 8.35 -1.47 -17.19
N MET A 16 8.39 -2.44 -16.28
CA MET A 16 7.48 -2.49 -15.16
C MET A 16 7.89 -1.32 -14.30
N ILE A 17 7.26 -0.17 -14.55
CA ILE A 17 7.13 0.91 -13.58
C ILE A 17 6.77 0.17 -12.27
N LYS A 18 7.60 0.25 -11.22
CA LYS A 18 7.34 -0.42 -9.93
C LYS A 18 6.64 0.56 -8.98
N PRO A 19 5.30 0.69 -8.98
CA PRO A 19 4.57 1.26 -7.87
C PRO A 19 4.24 0.22 -6.78
N THR A 20 4.84 -0.98 -6.80
CA THR A 20 4.36 -2.14 -6.03
C THR A 20 4.93 -2.30 -4.62
N LYS A 21 6.25 -2.15 -4.41
CA LYS A 21 6.86 -2.43 -3.09
C LYS A 21 6.28 -1.59 -1.96
N ARG A 22 6.16 -0.26 -2.17
CA ARG A 22 5.63 0.65 -1.16
C ARG A 22 4.16 0.36 -0.83
N LYS A 23 3.38 -0.01 -1.85
CA LYS A 23 1.97 -0.37 -1.67
C LYS A 23 1.84 -1.64 -0.83
N GLU A 24 2.65 -2.65 -1.13
CA GLU A 24 2.70 -3.90 -0.36
C GLU A 24 3.12 -3.65 1.09
N GLU A 25 4.16 -2.84 1.33
CA GLU A 25 4.59 -2.46 2.67
C GLU A 25 3.50 -1.74 3.47
N ILE A 26 2.75 -0.84 2.83
CA ILE A 26 1.64 -0.13 3.48
C ILE A 26 0.50 -1.09 3.83
N ILE A 27 0.14 -2.00 2.92
CA ILE A 27 -0.90 -3.01 3.16
C ILE A 27 -0.49 -3.94 4.30
N ASP A 28 0.75 -4.40 4.32
CA ASP A 28 1.28 -5.29 5.37
C ASP A 28 1.22 -4.62 6.74
N LYS A 29 1.63 -3.34 6.83
CA LYS A 29 1.53 -2.56 8.08
C LYS A 29 0.10 -2.31 8.52
N ILE A 30 -0.80 -1.98 7.58
CA ILE A 30 -2.22 -1.82 7.88
C ILE A 30 -2.77 -3.14 8.46
N TYR A 31 -2.43 -4.27 7.83
CA TYR A 31 -2.85 -5.58 8.27
C TYR A 31 -2.33 -5.90 9.69
N ASP A 32 -1.05 -5.64 9.95
CA ASP A 32 -0.44 -5.84 11.27
C ASP A 32 -1.14 -5.02 12.37
N ILE A 33 -1.44 -3.74 12.08
CA ILE A 33 -2.18 -2.87 13.01
C ILE A 33 -3.58 -3.41 13.27
N THR A 34 -4.32 -3.80 12.22
CA THR A 34 -5.68 -4.35 12.35
C THR A 34 -5.73 -5.65 13.15
N LYS A 35 -4.70 -6.49 13.02
CA LYS A 35 -4.61 -7.76 13.72
C LYS A 35 -4.14 -7.60 15.16
N THR A 36 -3.25 -6.65 15.42
CA THR A 36 -2.69 -6.40 16.75
C THR A 36 -3.67 -5.67 17.66
N TYR A 37 -4.50 -4.78 17.10
CA TYR A 37 -5.43 -3.94 17.86
C TYR A 37 -6.87 -4.06 17.35
N PRO A 38 -7.49 -5.25 17.33
CA PRO A 38 -8.84 -5.44 16.79
C PRO A 38 -9.89 -4.57 17.51
N GLU A 39 -9.75 -4.43 18.83
CA GLU A 39 -10.61 -3.59 19.68
C GLU A 39 -10.63 -2.10 19.28
N LEU A 40 -9.53 -1.63 18.68
CA LEU A 40 -9.43 -0.26 18.16
C LEU A 40 -10.39 -0.06 16.99
N PHE A 41 -10.51 -1.08 16.13
CA PHE A 41 -11.36 -1.04 14.95
C PHE A 41 -12.82 -1.32 15.28
N GLU A 42 -13.11 -2.13 16.30
CA GLU A 42 -14.50 -2.38 16.70
C GLU A 42 -15.15 -1.14 17.33
N GLN A 43 -14.41 -0.35 18.08
CA GLN A 43 -14.97 0.76 18.86
C GLN A 43 -14.82 2.14 18.21
N TYR A 44 -13.74 2.36 17.45
CA TYR A 44 -13.37 3.70 16.97
C TYR A 44 -13.27 3.80 15.45
N TYR A 45 -13.54 2.73 14.70
CA TYR A 45 -13.52 2.78 13.25
C TYR A 45 -14.81 3.38 12.69
N ASN A 46 -14.66 4.45 11.94
CA ASN A 46 -15.73 5.04 11.18
C ASN A 46 -15.79 4.38 9.79
N THR A 47 -16.87 3.66 9.52
CA THR A 47 -17.10 2.96 8.26
C THR A 47 -17.34 3.88 7.07
N ASP A 48 -17.87 5.08 7.29
CA ASP A 48 -18.13 6.07 6.22
C ASP A 48 -16.83 6.71 5.74
N SER A 49 -15.95 7.11 6.67
CA SER A 49 -14.65 7.69 6.32
C SER A 49 -13.55 6.65 6.11
N MET A 50 -13.77 5.40 6.54
CA MET A 50 -12.75 4.35 6.59
C MET A 50 -11.52 4.78 7.40
N GLU A 51 -11.75 5.48 8.51
CA GLU A 51 -10.71 6.02 9.39
C GLU A 51 -11.05 5.78 10.85
N LEU A 52 -10.02 5.72 11.70
CA LEU A 52 -10.18 5.67 13.14
C LEU A 52 -10.40 7.06 13.72
N ASP A 53 -11.34 7.18 14.67
CA ASP A 53 -11.62 8.40 15.41
C ASP A 53 -10.54 8.66 16.48
N VAL A 54 -9.47 9.33 16.06
CA VAL A 54 -8.31 9.65 16.90
C VAL A 54 -8.68 10.50 18.12
N ASP A 55 -9.75 11.28 18.05
CA ASP A 55 -10.16 12.15 19.16
C ASP A 55 -10.69 11.32 20.33
N ASN A 56 -11.47 10.28 20.03
CA ASN A 56 -12.08 9.37 21.01
C ASN A 56 -11.18 8.20 21.43
N VAL A 57 -10.15 7.85 20.66
CA VAL A 57 -9.21 6.76 20.99
C VAL A 57 -8.40 7.06 22.27
N PRO A 58 -8.17 6.07 23.17
CA PRO A 58 -7.31 6.24 24.34
C PRO A 58 -5.90 6.73 23.98
N GLN A 59 -5.32 7.62 24.80
CA GLN A 59 -4.01 8.24 24.52
C GLN A 59 -2.90 7.24 24.20
N LYS A 60 -2.92 6.05 24.82
CA LYS A 60 -1.97 4.95 24.56
C LYS A 60 -2.05 4.42 23.12
N LEU A 61 -3.22 4.45 22.51
CA LEU A 61 -3.51 3.92 21.17
C LEU A 61 -3.64 5.03 20.10
N LYS A 62 -3.70 6.30 20.50
CA LYS A 62 -3.80 7.44 19.55
C LYS A 62 -2.69 7.43 18.51
N LYS A 63 -1.46 7.08 18.89
CA LYS A 63 -0.34 6.98 17.94
C LYS A 63 -0.62 5.95 16.84
N THR A 64 -1.09 4.77 17.22
CA THR A 64 -1.46 3.69 16.30
C THR A 64 -2.61 4.09 15.39
N ALA A 65 -3.64 4.76 15.94
CA ALA A 65 -4.77 5.25 15.15
C ALA A 65 -4.36 6.30 14.11
N ILE A 66 -3.50 7.25 14.49
CA ILE A 66 -2.93 8.24 13.57
C ILE A 66 -2.10 7.56 12.49
N GLU A 67 -1.28 6.57 12.86
CA GLU A 67 -0.45 5.83 11.91
C GLU A 67 -1.30 5.06 10.90
N TYR A 68 -2.35 4.38 11.35
CA TYR A 68 -3.31 3.71 10.47
C TYR A 68 -3.95 4.69 9.48
N ASN A 69 -4.51 5.82 9.96
CA ASN A 69 -5.15 6.81 9.09
C ASN A 69 -4.16 7.37 8.06
N LYS A 70 -2.91 7.63 8.48
CA LYS A 70 -1.85 8.10 7.59
C LYS A 70 -1.52 7.06 6.51
N LEU A 71 -1.34 5.79 6.89
CA LEU A 71 -1.07 4.69 5.97
C LEU A 71 -2.23 4.48 5.00
N HIS A 72 -3.48 4.55 5.49
CA HIS A 72 -4.68 4.41 4.67
C HIS A 72 -4.78 5.54 3.62
N ARG A 73 -4.56 6.80 4.03
CA ARG A 73 -4.49 7.94 3.10
C ARG A 73 -3.36 7.80 2.10
N GLU A 74 -2.18 7.36 2.54
CA GLU A 74 -1.04 7.10 1.67
C GLU A 74 -1.40 6.04 0.62
N LEU A 75 -2.03 4.93 1.03
CA LEU A 75 -2.50 3.87 0.14
C LEU A 75 -3.49 4.38 -0.92
N LEU A 76 -4.42 5.26 -0.54
CA LEU A 76 -5.38 5.88 -1.45
C LEU A 76 -4.72 6.87 -2.42
N SER A 77 -3.67 7.57 -1.98
CA SER A 77 -2.91 8.51 -2.81
C SER A 77 -1.97 7.83 -3.80
N LEU A 78 -1.59 6.57 -3.55
CA LEU A 78 -0.74 5.83 -4.48
C LEU A 78 -1.49 5.63 -5.80
N PRO A 79 -0.82 5.83 -6.95
CA PRO A 79 -1.44 5.61 -8.23
C PRO A 79 -1.97 4.18 -8.28
N LYS A 80 -3.28 4.01 -8.48
CA LYS A 80 -3.86 2.74 -8.88
C LYS A 80 -3.08 2.37 -10.14
N ALA A 81 -2.29 1.30 -10.09
CA ALA A 81 -1.54 0.82 -11.25
C ALA A 81 -2.53 0.77 -12.41
N SER A 82 -2.41 1.71 -13.35
CA SER A 82 -3.33 1.80 -14.48
C SER A 82 -2.99 0.61 -15.36
N ILE A 83 -3.78 -0.46 -15.23
CA ILE A 83 -3.63 -1.68 -16.02
C ILE A 83 -4.14 -1.50 -17.45
N PHE A 84 -4.50 -0.27 -17.84
CA PHE A 84 -4.86 0.07 -19.21
C PHE A 84 -3.74 0.90 -19.84
N LYS A 85 -3.02 0.27 -20.76
CA LYS A 85 -2.55 0.95 -21.96
C LYS A 85 -3.26 0.32 -23.16
N ALA A 86 -3.97 1.20 -23.87
CA ALA A 86 -4.58 1.02 -25.17
C ALA A 86 -3.54 0.70 -26.26
#